data_AF-A0A3Q9FFB7-F1
#
_entry.id   AF-A0A3Q9FFB7-F1
#
_cell.length_a   1.000
_cell.length_b   1.000
_cell.length_c   1.000
_cell.angle_alpha   90.00
_cell.angle_beta   90.00
_cell.angle_gamma   90.00
#
_symmetry.space_group_name_H-M   'P 1'
#
loop_
_entity.id
_entity.type
_entity.pdbx_description
1 polymer ?
#
loop_
_entity_poly.entity_id
_entity_poly.type
_entity_poly.pdbx_seq_one_letter_code
_entity_poly.pdbx_strand_id
1 'polypeptide(L)'
;RQVFWRIFLFYFLSLTFIGLLVPYNHPNLMGSSNASASPFVIAIKSGGIKVLPSIFNAVILISVISVGNSAVYGCSRTIQSLGAQGLGPEILAYVDQKGRPLAGLFMAAVFGLLCFLSAYKDKDEVFNWLLSVSGLATIFSWFNIGLCHLRFRMALKVQGRSTDELVFTAAPGVYGSIYSMCLLILVLGVQFWVALFPLGSSKADAKHFFQNYLGAVVILVFYVGHKLVYRNWRIYVPLKEIDLDTGRRETDLEMIKHEMEEEELQLKAMPIYKRLWNYWC
;
A
#
# COMPACT_ATOMS: atom_id res chain seq x y z
N ARG A 1 11.26 -8.58 -11.00
CA ARG A 1 10.57 -8.43 -12.31
C ARG A 1 9.35 -9.35 -12.44
N GLN A 2 9.43 -10.62 -12.03
CA GLN A 2 8.37 -11.63 -12.21
C GLN A 2 7.03 -11.30 -11.51
N VAL A 3 7.07 -10.66 -10.33
CA VAL A 3 5.86 -10.33 -9.55
C VAL A 3 4.91 -9.42 -10.33
N PHE A 4 5.44 -8.45 -11.09
CA PHE A 4 4.62 -7.53 -11.90
C PHE A 4 3.81 -8.30 -12.95
N TRP A 5 4.45 -9.17 -13.73
CA TRP A 5 3.78 -9.96 -14.77
C TRP A 5 2.79 -10.96 -14.20
N ARG A 6 3.10 -11.58 -13.06
CA ARG A 6 2.15 -12.45 -12.37
C ARG A 6 0.91 -11.69 -11.92
N ILE A 7 1.08 -10.54 -11.26
CA ILE A 7 -0.06 -9.72 -10.84
C ILE A 7 -0.85 -9.26 -12.06
N PHE A 8 -0.18 -8.73 -13.08
CA PHE A 8 -0.83 -8.27 -14.30
C PHE A 8 -1.65 -9.38 -14.96
N LEU A 9 -1.04 -10.54 -15.22
CA LEU A 9 -1.72 -11.66 -15.88
C LEU A 9 -2.86 -12.19 -15.02
N PHE A 10 -2.60 -12.53 -13.76
CA PHE A 10 -3.65 -13.12 -12.91
C PHE A 10 -4.78 -12.15 -12.62
N TYR A 11 -4.52 -10.86 -12.39
CA TYR A 11 -5.58 -9.88 -12.12
C TYR A 11 -6.32 -9.50 -13.40
N PHE A 12 -5.61 -9.15 -14.47
CA PHE A 12 -6.24 -8.68 -15.70
C PHE A 12 -7.04 -9.80 -16.37
N LEU A 13 -6.47 -11.01 -16.46
CA LEU A 13 -7.15 -12.16 -17.08
C LEU A 13 -8.36 -12.59 -16.26
N SER A 14 -8.22 -12.67 -14.93
CA SER A 14 -9.35 -13.07 -14.07
C SER A 14 -10.48 -12.04 -14.08
N LEU A 15 -10.16 -10.74 -14.02
CA LEU A 15 -11.15 -9.66 -14.13
C LEU A 15 -11.82 -9.65 -15.50
N THR A 16 -11.07 -9.92 -16.58
CA THR A 16 -11.63 -10.04 -17.93
C THR A 16 -12.66 -11.17 -18.00
N PHE A 17 -12.32 -12.36 -17.49
CA PHE A 17 -13.28 -13.47 -17.46
C PHE A 17 -14.50 -13.18 -16.60
N ILE A 18 -14.33 -12.55 -15.44
CA ILE A 18 -15.46 -12.12 -14.61
C ILE A 18 -16.34 -11.13 -15.35
N GLY A 19 -15.76 -10.13 -15.99
CA GLY A 19 -16.50 -9.10 -16.72
C GLY A 19 -17.32 -9.68 -17.88
N LEU A 20 -16.89 -10.80 -18.45
CA LEU A 20 -17.64 -11.54 -19.48
C LEU A 20 -18.72 -12.45 -18.88
N LEU A 21 -18.50 -13.00 -17.67
CA LEU A 21 -19.39 -13.99 -17.04
C LEU A 21 -20.47 -13.38 -16.14
N VAL A 22 -20.22 -12.20 -15.56
CA VAL A 22 -21.11 -11.56 -14.60
C VAL A 22 -21.60 -10.22 -15.16
N PRO A 23 -22.91 -10.05 -15.37
CA PRO A 23 -23.44 -8.80 -15.88
C PRO A 23 -23.32 -7.70 -14.81
N TYR A 24 -22.98 -6.48 -15.24
CA TYR A 24 -22.72 -5.35 -14.33
C TYR A 24 -23.94 -4.93 -13.48
N ASN A 25 -25.16 -5.31 -13.93
CA ASN A 25 -26.43 -5.01 -13.26
C ASN A 25 -26.88 -6.11 -12.30
N HIS A 26 -26.03 -7.10 -11.98
CA HIS A 26 -26.42 -8.20 -11.11
C HIS A 26 -26.74 -7.70 -9.69
N PRO A 27 -27.92 -8.02 -9.10
CA PRO A 27 -28.39 -7.44 -7.84
C PRO A 27 -27.45 -7.71 -6.65
N ASN A 28 -26.77 -8.86 -6.61
CA ASN A 28 -25.80 -9.17 -5.56
C ASN A 28 -24.51 -8.32 -5.61
N LEU A 29 -24.21 -7.63 -6.71
CA LEU A 29 -23.06 -6.72 -6.81
C LEU A 29 -23.33 -5.36 -6.15
N MET A 30 -24.60 -4.95 -6.08
CA MET A 30 -25.02 -3.58 -5.81
C MET A 30 -25.35 -3.27 -4.34
N GLY A 31 -25.04 -4.16 -3.38
CA GLY A 31 -25.43 -3.87 -1.99
C GLY A 31 -25.16 -4.94 -0.95
N SER A 32 -24.15 -5.81 -1.11
CA SER A 32 -23.79 -6.72 -0.02
C SER A 32 -22.29 -6.72 0.26
N SER A 33 -21.93 -6.39 1.49
CA SER A 33 -20.54 -6.36 2.00
C SER A 33 -20.02 -7.74 2.42
N ASN A 34 -20.79 -8.79 2.15
CA ASN A 34 -20.45 -10.15 2.52
C ASN A 34 -19.58 -10.81 1.45
N ALA A 35 -18.72 -11.76 1.84
CA ALA A 35 -17.90 -12.54 0.89
C ALA A 35 -18.71 -13.22 -0.23
N SER A 36 -20.01 -13.46 0.02
CA SER A 36 -20.97 -14.01 -0.96
C SER A 36 -21.28 -13.09 -2.14
N ALA A 37 -20.93 -11.80 -2.05
CA ALA A 37 -21.05 -10.79 -3.10
C ALA A 37 -19.89 -10.82 -4.09
N SER A 38 -18.84 -11.61 -3.82
CA SER A 38 -17.65 -11.68 -4.66
C SER A 38 -18.05 -12.07 -6.09
N PRO A 39 -17.65 -11.30 -7.12
CA PRO A 39 -17.93 -11.61 -8.52
C PRO A 39 -17.46 -13.01 -8.94
N PHE A 40 -16.36 -13.49 -8.36
CA PHE A 40 -15.88 -14.87 -8.56
C PHE A 40 -16.89 -15.91 -8.08
N VAL A 41 -17.47 -15.70 -6.90
CA VAL A 41 -18.48 -16.61 -6.31
C VAL A 41 -19.77 -16.55 -7.11
N ILE A 42 -20.16 -15.37 -7.60
CA ILE A 42 -21.34 -15.18 -8.46
C ILE A 42 -21.16 -15.93 -9.78
N ALA A 43 -20.03 -15.76 -10.47
CA ALA A 43 -19.74 -16.46 -11.73
C ALA A 43 -19.83 -17.99 -11.58
N ILE A 44 -19.28 -18.53 -10.49
CA ILE A 44 -19.30 -19.97 -10.20
C ILE A 44 -20.71 -20.47 -9.92
N LYS A 45 -21.52 -19.70 -9.16
CA LYS A 45 -22.92 -20.04 -8.89
C LYS A 45 -23.75 -20.03 -10.18
N SER A 46 -23.56 -19.03 -11.05
CA SER A 46 -24.21 -18.97 -12.36
C SER A 46 -23.79 -20.14 -13.26
N GLY A 47 -22.58 -20.65 -13.11
CA GLY A 47 -22.10 -21.88 -13.79
C GLY A 47 -22.66 -23.20 -13.25
N GLY A 48 -23.53 -23.17 -12.22
CA GLY A 48 -24.24 -24.36 -11.72
C GLY A 48 -23.43 -25.32 -10.85
N ILE A 49 -22.18 -25.00 -10.50
CA ILE A 49 -21.31 -25.88 -9.70
C ILE A 49 -21.63 -25.69 -8.20
N LYS A 50 -22.25 -26.69 -7.56
CA LYS A 50 -22.81 -26.56 -6.21
C LYS A 50 -21.75 -26.47 -5.08
N VAL A 51 -20.62 -27.17 -5.21
CA VAL A 51 -19.61 -27.29 -4.13
C VAL A 51 -18.56 -26.18 -4.18
N LEU A 52 -18.25 -25.70 -5.39
CA LEU A 52 -17.14 -24.79 -5.64
C LEU A 52 -17.28 -23.41 -4.94
N PRO A 53 -18.48 -22.81 -4.79
CA PRO A 53 -18.66 -21.57 -4.01
C PRO A 53 -18.18 -21.69 -2.55
N SER A 54 -18.43 -22.83 -1.89
CA SER A 54 -18.03 -23.04 -0.50
C SER A 54 -16.52 -23.17 -0.37
N ILE A 55 -15.86 -23.85 -1.32
CA ILE A 55 -14.39 -23.94 -1.37
C ILE A 55 -13.79 -22.54 -1.56
N PHE A 56 -14.31 -21.76 -2.51
CA PHE A 56 -13.84 -20.39 -2.75
C PHE A 56 -14.01 -19.49 -1.52
N ASN A 57 -15.16 -19.56 -0.83
CA ASN A 57 -15.37 -18.82 0.41
C ASN A 57 -14.37 -19.23 1.50
N ALA A 58 -14.04 -20.52 1.64
CA ALA A 58 -13.03 -20.99 2.58
C ALA A 58 -11.64 -20.43 2.24
N VAL A 59 -11.26 -20.45 0.95
CA VAL A 59 -9.99 -19.87 0.47
C VAL A 59 -9.92 -18.36 0.72
N ILE A 60 -11.00 -17.63 0.46
CA ILE A 60 -11.09 -16.19 0.77
C ILE A 60 -10.90 -15.97 2.27
N LEU A 61 -11.55 -16.76 3.13
CA LEU A 61 -11.44 -16.64 4.58
C LEU A 61 -9.99 -16.85 5.05
N ILE A 62 -9.33 -17.92 4.59
CA ILE A 62 -7.91 -18.19 4.90
C ILE A 62 -7.02 -17.03 4.42
N SER A 63 -7.31 -16.50 3.23
CA SER A 63 -6.55 -15.39 2.66
C SER A 63 -6.69 -14.11 3.48
N VAL A 64 -7.91 -13.79 3.92
CA VAL A 64 -8.18 -12.62 4.78
C VAL A 64 -7.48 -12.76 6.14
N ILE A 65 -7.49 -13.96 6.75
CA ILE A 65 -6.77 -14.23 8.01
C ILE A 65 -5.26 -14.01 7.82
N SER A 66 -4.70 -14.50 6.72
CA SER A 66 -3.28 -14.33 6.39
C SER A 66 -2.91 -12.85 6.22
N VAL A 67 -3.70 -12.09 5.46
CA VAL A 67 -3.50 -10.63 5.28
C VAL A 67 -3.66 -9.90 6.61
N GLY A 68 -4.61 -10.29 7.46
CA GLY A 68 -4.80 -9.72 8.79
C GLY A 68 -3.57 -9.90 9.69
N ASN A 69 -2.99 -11.10 9.72
CA ASN A 69 -1.76 -11.36 10.47
C ASN A 69 -0.58 -10.51 9.96
N SER A 70 -0.43 -10.40 8.64
CA SER A 70 0.59 -9.55 8.02
C SER A 70 0.39 -8.06 8.35
N ALA A 71 -0.85 -7.57 8.35
CA ALA A 71 -1.18 -6.20 8.68
C ALA A 71 -0.83 -5.86 10.15
N VAL A 72 -1.13 -6.75 11.10
CA VAL A 72 -0.76 -6.58 12.52
C VAL A 72 0.77 -6.59 12.68
N TYR A 73 1.45 -7.51 11.99
CA TYR A 73 2.91 -7.60 11.98
C TYR A 73 3.56 -6.33 11.43
N GLY A 74 3.03 -5.79 10.33
CA GLY A 74 3.52 -4.56 9.69
C GLY A 74 3.26 -3.33 10.56
N CYS A 75 2.02 -3.15 11.02
CA CYS A 75 1.61 -2.03 11.87
C CYS A 75 2.49 -1.91 13.11
N SER A 76 2.65 -3.00 13.87
CA SER A 76 3.40 -3.00 15.12
C SER A 76 4.88 -2.61 14.95
N ARG A 77 5.52 -2.98 13.83
CA ARG A 77 6.90 -2.60 13.52
C ARG A 77 7.04 -1.19 12.97
N THR A 78 6.08 -0.73 12.16
CA THR A 78 6.08 0.66 11.69
C THR A 78 5.97 1.62 12.89
N ILE A 79 5.11 1.30 13.85
CA ILE A 79 4.96 2.07 15.09
C ILE A 79 6.24 2.03 15.93
N GLN A 80 6.86 0.86 16.07
CA GLN A 80 8.10 0.74 16.84
C GLN A 80 9.27 1.49 16.19
N SER A 81 9.38 1.44 14.86
CA SER A 81 10.37 2.19 14.10
C SER A 81 10.20 3.71 14.29
N LEU A 82 8.96 4.18 14.36
CA LEU A 82 8.65 5.58 14.66
C LEU A 82 9.19 5.99 16.04
N GLY A 83 8.95 5.16 17.07
CA GLY A 83 9.48 5.39 18.42
C GLY A 83 11.01 5.34 18.47
N ALA A 84 11.63 4.34 17.81
CA ALA A 84 13.08 4.15 17.80
C ALA A 84 13.83 5.30 17.11
N GLN A 85 13.21 5.96 16.14
CA GLN A 85 13.76 7.14 15.46
C GLN A 85 13.52 8.46 16.23
N GLY A 86 12.91 8.42 17.42
CA GLY A 86 12.57 9.61 18.19
C GLY A 86 11.42 10.45 17.58
N LEU A 87 10.70 9.88 16.61
CA LEU A 87 9.55 10.51 15.94
C LEU A 87 8.21 10.19 16.65
N GLY A 88 8.25 9.36 17.69
CA GLY A 88 7.10 8.98 18.52
C GLY A 88 7.49 8.90 20.00
N PRO A 89 6.52 8.77 20.92
CA PRO A 89 6.79 8.57 22.33
C PRO A 89 7.74 7.39 22.57
N GLU A 90 8.65 7.51 23.54
CA GLU A 90 9.66 6.48 23.84
C GLU A 90 9.05 5.11 24.16
N ILE A 91 7.83 5.09 24.70
CA ILE A 91 7.07 3.86 24.98
C ILE A 91 6.88 3.02 23.71
N LEU A 92 6.77 3.66 22.54
CA LEU A 92 6.61 2.96 21.25
C LEU A 92 7.90 2.26 20.81
N ALA A 93 9.07 2.74 21.25
CA ALA A 93 10.36 2.15 20.90
C ALA A 93 10.63 0.82 21.61
N TYR A 94 9.86 0.52 22.68
CA TYR A 94 10.07 -0.66 23.52
C TYR A 94 9.85 -1.98 22.76
N VAL A 95 10.82 -2.88 22.91
CA VAL A 95 10.80 -4.24 22.35
C VAL A 95 11.03 -5.24 23.47
N ASP A 96 10.15 -6.24 23.57
CA ASP A 96 10.27 -7.34 24.51
C ASP A 96 11.49 -8.23 24.20
N GLN A 97 11.95 -9.04 25.17
CA GLN A 97 13.09 -9.95 25.06
C GLN A 97 12.96 -10.94 23.88
N LYS A 98 11.73 -11.22 23.44
CA LYS A 98 11.44 -12.06 22.26
C LYS A 98 11.38 -11.29 20.94
N GLY A 99 11.84 -10.03 20.90
CA GLY A 99 11.84 -9.17 19.71
C GLY A 99 10.46 -8.63 19.33
N ARG A 100 9.52 -8.56 20.27
CA ARG A 100 8.12 -8.19 20.00
C ARG A 100 7.83 -6.74 20.42
N PRO A 101 7.40 -5.85 19.50
CA PRO A 101 6.99 -4.50 19.85
C PRO A 101 5.61 -4.50 20.52
N LEU A 102 5.56 -4.55 21.85
CA LEU A 102 4.32 -4.70 22.62
C LEU A 102 3.39 -3.48 22.48
N ALA A 103 3.93 -2.26 22.52
CA ALA A 103 3.12 -1.05 22.39
C ALA A 103 2.45 -0.97 21.01
N GLY A 104 3.18 -1.31 19.95
CA GLY A 104 2.65 -1.39 18.59
C GLY A 104 1.59 -2.48 18.42
N LEU A 105 1.80 -3.65 19.05
CA LEU A 105 0.82 -4.74 19.05
C LEU A 105 -0.46 -4.36 19.80
N PHE A 106 -0.34 -3.69 20.95
CA PHE A 106 -1.48 -3.22 21.72
C PHE A 106 -2.29 -2.19 20.93
N MET A 107 -1.63 -1.23 20.27
CA MET A 107 -2.31 -0.26 19.42
C MET A 107 -3.04 -0.96 18.26
N ALA A 108 -2.40 -1.91 17.58
CA ALA A 108 -3.05 -2.71 16.54
C ALA A 108 -4.25 -3.50 17.08
N ALA A 109 -4.18 -4.04 18.30
CA ALA A 109 -5.28 -4.76 18.94
C ALA A 109 -6.46 -3.83 19.28
N VAL A 110 -6.19 -2.61 19.77
CA VAL A 110 -7.22 -1.59 20.04
C VAL A 110 -7.97 -1.21 18.77
N PHE A 111 -7.26 -0.96 17.66
CA PHE A 111 -7.90 -0.75 16.36
C PHE A 111 -8.61 -2.02 15.85
N GLY A 112 -8.10 -3.21 16.20
CA GLY A 112 -8.75 -4.48 15.93
C GLY A 112 -10.14 -4.61 16.58
N LEU A 113 -10.39 -3.95 17.72
CA LEU A 113 -11.71 -3.93 18.36
C LEU A 113 -12.79 -3.28 17.49
N LEU A 114 -12.42 -2.51 16.46
CA LEU A 114 -13.35 -2.00 15.45
C LEU A 114 -14.06 -3.14 14.70
N CYS A 115 -13.58 -4.39 14.78
CA CYS A 115 -14.29 -5.54 14.25
C CYS A 115 -15.70 -5.73 14.86
N PHE A 116 -15.94 -5.28 16.08
CA PHE A 116 -17.26 -5.33 16.72
C PHE A 116 -18.31 -4.47 15.99
N LEU A 117 -17.88 -3.53 15.15
CA LEU A 117 -18.78 -2.75 14.27
C LEU A 117 -19.48 -3.63 13.23
N SER A 118 -19.02 -4.86 13.02
CA SER A 118 -19.73 -5.85 12.19
C SER A 118 -21.11 -6.23 12.75
N ALA A 119 -21.35 -6.05 14.05
CA ALA A 119 -22.64 -6.28 14.70
C ALA A 119 -23.55 -5.03 14.73
N TYR A 120 -23.07 -3.89 14.23
CA TYR A 120 -23.82 -2.64 14.20
C TYR A 120 -24.85 -2.62 13.06
N LYS A 121 -25.95 -1.87 13.23
CA LYS A 121 -27.05 -1.78 12.24
C LYS A 121 -26.58 -1.20 10.91
N ASP A 122 -25.74 -0.17 10.93
CA ASP A 122 -25.20 0.50 9.73
C ASP A 122 -23.76 0.06 9.42
N LYS A 123 -23.46 -1.23 9.57
CA LYS A 123 -22.11 -1.80 9.34
C LYS A 123 -21.52 -1.44 7.98
N ASP A 124 -22.35 -1.33 6.95
CA ASP A 124 -21.92 -1.08 5.57
C ASP A 124 -21.47 0.38 5.40
N GLU A 125 -22.16 1.32 6.04
CA GLU A 125 -21.75 2.72 6.08
C GLU A 125 -20.39 2.83 6.77
N VAL A 126 -20.26 2.27 7.97
CA VAL A 126 -19.01 2.33 8.74
C VAL A 126 -17.85 1.64 8.03
N PHE A 127 -18.10 0.51 7.36
CA PHE A 127 -17.11 -0.17 6.53
C PHE A 127 -16.61 0.73 5.39
N ASN A 128 -17.53 1.41 4.70
CA ASN A 128 -17.16 2.35 3.63
C ASN A 128 -16.31 3.51 4.15
N TRP A 129 -16.59 4.03 5.36
CA TRP A 129 -15.77 5.06 5.99
C TRP A 129 -14.34 4.56 6.26
N LEU A 130 -14.18 3.36 6.82
CA LEU A 130 -12.88 2.74 7.08
C LEU A 130 -12.10 2.47 5.78
N LEU A 131 -12.81 2.00 4.75
CA LEU A 131 -12.24 1.75 3.43
C LEU A 131 -11.72 3.05 2.80
N SER A 132 -12.49 4.13 2.85
CA SER A 132 -12.09 5.46 2.37
C SER A 132 -10.85 6.00 3.09
N VAL A 133 -10.80 5.85 4.42
CA VAL A 133 -9.63 6.24 5.22
C VAL A 133 -8.38 5.46 4.80
N SER A 134 -8.49 4.12 4.68
CA SER A 134 -7.37 3.27 4.25
C SER A 134 -6.90 3.58 2.83
N GLY A 135 -7.83 3.82 1.90
CA GLY A 135 -7.53 4.15 0.51
C GLY A 135 -6.77 5.48 0.39
N LEU A 136 -7.24 6.53 1.06
CA LEU A 136 -6.56 7.82 1.10
C LEU A 136 -5.19 7.72 1.78
N ALA A 137 -5.09 7.01 2.91
CA ALA A 137 -3.81 6.79 3.59
C ALA A 137 -2.77 6.11 2.68
N THR A 138 -3.21 5.17 1.85
CA THR A 138 -2.35 4.51 0.86
C THR A 138 -1.86 5.51 -0.18
N ILE A 139 -2.74 6.33 -0.76
CA ILE A 139 -2.37 7.37 -1.74
C ILE A 139 -1.34 8.34 -1.15
N PHE A 140 -1.57 8.84 0.06
CA PHE A 140 -0.61 9.72 0.75
C PHE A 140 0.71 9.01 1.05
N SER A 141 0.70 7.73 1.40
CA SER A 141 1.92 6.94 1.64
C SER A 141 2.76 6.84 0.37
N TRP A 142 2.15 6.50 -0.77
CA TRP A 142 2.85 6.44 -2.06
C TRP A 142 3.38 7.81 -2.51
N PHE A 143 2.62 8.88 -2.26
CA PHE A 143 3.07 10.24 -2.53
C PHE A 143 4.32 10.59 -1.71
N ASN A 144 4.32 10.29 -0.40
CA ASN A 144 5.46 10.52 0.47
C ASN A 144 6.68 9.68 0.06
N ILE A 145 6.49 8.43 -0.36
CA ILE A 145 7.58 7.58 -0.89
C ILE A 145 8.20 8.24 -2.14
N GLY A 146 7.37 8.73 -3.07
CA GLY A 146 7.84 9.46 -4.26
C GLY A 146 8.63 10.73 -3.91
N LEU A 147 8.11 11.51 -2.95
CA LEU A 147 8.77 12.72 -2.46
C LEU A 147 10.12 12.42 -1.78
N CYS A 148 10.17 11.40 -0.92
CA CYS A 148 11.40 10.96 -0.27
C CYS A 148 12.44 10.52 -1.30
N HIS A 149 12.04 9.75 -2.32
CA HIS A 149 12.94 9.32 -3.39
C HIS A 149 13.47 10.52 -4.21
N LEU A 150 12.61 11.49 -4.55
CA LEU A 150 13.03 12.71 -5.24
C LEU A 150 14.07 13.50 -4.43
N ARG A 151 13.80 13.72 -3.13
CA ARG A 151 14.71 14.44 -2.23
C ARG A 151 16.02 13.68 -2.00
N PHE A 152 15.97 12.36 -1.88
CA PHE A 152 17.16 11.51 -1.77
C PHE A 152 18.08 11.69 -2.98
N ARG A 153 17.52 11.66 -4.20
CA ARG A 153 18.28 11.88 -5.45
C ARG A 153 18.86 13.29 -5.54
N MET A 154 18.13 14.30 -5.06
CA MET A 154 18.64 15.68 -4.98
C MET A 154 19.76 15.83 -3.93
N ALA A 155 19.65 15.16 -2.78
CA ALA A 155 20.67 15.18 -1.73
C ALA A 155 21.99 14.57 -2.22
N LEU A 156 21.93 13.40 -2.87
CA LEU A 156 23.10 12.77 -3.51
C LEU A 156 23.83 13.73 -4.45
N LYS A 157 23.08 14.40 -5.35
CA LYS A 157 23.64 15.35 -6.30
C LYS A 157 24.28 16.57 -5.61
N VAL A 158 23.65 17.10 -4.57
CA VAL A 158 24.15 18.27 -3.83
C VAL A 158 25.40 17.94 -3.00
N GLN A 159 25.51 16.70 -2.52
CA GLN A 159 26.67 16.21 -1.75
C GLN A 159 27.77 15.64 -2.66
N GLY A 160 27.67 15.79 -3.98
CA GLY A 160 28.70 15.37 -4.93
C GLY A 160 28.80 13.86 -5.15
N ARG A 161 27.78 13.08 -4.75
CA ARG A 161 27.77 11.62 -4.88
C ARG A 161 27.08 11.18 -6.17
N SER A 162 27.66 10.18 -6.84
CA SER A 162 27.08 9.59 -8.05
C SER A 162 26.06 8.51 -7.71
N THR A 163 25.23 8.15 -8.68
CA THR A 163 24.22 7.11 -8.50
C THR A 163 24.79 5.70 -8.60
N ASP A 164 26.08 5.59 -8.90
CA ASP A 164 26.80 4.32 -9.09
C ASP A 164 27.20 3.66 -7.77
N GLU A 165 27.09 4.41 -6.67
CA GLU A 165 27.23 3.91 -5.30
C GLU A 165 25.98 3.16 -4.80
N LEU A 166 24.88 3.23 -5.56
CA LEU A 166 23.62 2.58 -5.20
C LEU A 166 23.60 1.17 -5.77
N VAL A 167 23.32 0.19 -4.91
CA VAL A 167 23.16 -1.22 -5.29
C VAL A 167 22.03 -1.39 -6.31
N PHE A 168 20.96 -0.61 -6.16
CA PHE A 168 19.82 -0.65 -7.06
C PHE A 168 19.44 0.76 -7.50
N THR A 169 19.33 0.94 -8.82
CA THR A 169 18.86 2.18 -9.42
C THR A 169 17.48 1.96 -10.03
N ALA A 170 16.54 2.86 -9.72
CA ALA A 170 15.20 2.79 -10.28
C ALA A 170 15.26 2.98 -11.81
N ALA A 171 14.71 2.04 -12.58
CA ALA A 171 14.71 2.08 -14.05
C ALA A 171 14.16 3.39 -14.66
N PRO A 172 13.03 3.96 -14.19
CA PRO A 172 12.55 5.26 -14.68
C PRO A 172 13.18 6.47 -13.95
N GLY A 173 14.09 6.22 -13.00
CA GLY A 173 14.81 7.25 -12.25
C GLY A 173 13.92 8.27 -11.55
N VAL A 174 14.35 9.53 -11.58
CA VAL A 174 13.65 10.68 -10.97
C VAL A 174 12.34 11.01 -11.70
N TYR A 175 12.33 10.86 -13.02
CA TYR A 175 11.16 11.15 -13.86
C TYR A 175 9.97 10.25 -13.50
N GLY A 176 10.22 8.97 -13.20
CA GLY A 176 9.18 8.05 -12.73
C GLY A 176 8.51 8.51 -11.43
N SER A 177 9.29 9.07 -10.50
CA SER A 177 8.75 9.60 -9.24
C SER A 177 7.96 10.90 -9.43
N ILE A 178 8.41 11.79 -10.31
CA ILE A 178 7.65 13.01 -10.63
C ILE A 178 6.32 12.63 -11.30
N TYR A 179 6.35 11.71 -12.27
CA TYR A 179 5.16 11.22 -12.94
C TYR A 179 4.16 10.60 -11.96
N SER A 180 4.62 9.69 -11.08
CA SER A 180 3.74 9.06 -10.09
C SER A 180 3.15 10.07 -9.11
N MET A 181 3.94 11.03 -8.64
CA MET A 181 3.45 12.10 -7.76
C MET A 181 2.41 12.98 -8.45
N CYS A 182 2.64 13.39 -9.70
CA CYS A 182 1.67 14.16 -10.48
C CYS A 182 0.36 13.39 -10.67
N LEU A 183 0.44 12.10 -10.98
CA LEU A 183 -0.73 11.24 -11.13
C LEU A 183 -1.49 11.10 -9.81
N LEU A 184 -0.80 10.91 -8.68
CA LEU A 184 -1.43 10.82 -7.36
C LEU A 184 -2.11 12.15 -6.95
N ILE A 185 -1.51 13.30 -7.28
CA ILE A 185 -2.15 14.62 -7.07
C ILE A 185 -3.43 14.74 -7.91
N LEU A 186 -3.39 14.33 -9.18
CA LEU A 186 -4.56 14.33 -10.04
C LEU A 186 -5.66 13.44 -9.46
N VAL A 187 -5.31 12.22 -9.02
CA VAL A 187 -6.27 11.29 -8.39
C VAL A 187 -6.86 11.91 -7.12
N LEU A 188 -6.06 12.56 -6.27
CA LEU A 188 -6.58 13.26 -5.08
C LEU A 188 -7.52 14.42 -5.45
N GLY A 189 -7.23 15.16 -6.52
CA GLY A 189 -8.09 16.23 -7.03
C GLY A 189 -9.43 15.71 -7.54
N VAL A 190 -9.41 14.63 -8.32
CA VAL A 190 -10.63 13.96 -8.78
C VAL A 190 -11.42 13.36 -7.61
N GLN A 191 -10.73 12.74 -6.65
CA GLN A 191 -11.36 12.19 -5.44
C GLN A 191 -12.03 13.29 -4.60
N PHE A 192 -11.38 14.45 -4.46
CA PHE A 192 -11.95 15.62 -3.78
C PHE A 192 -13.21 16.12 -4.49
N TRP A 193 -13.18 16.20 -5.82
CA TRP A 193 -14.33 16.59 -6.62
C TRP A 193 -15.51 15.62 -6.45
N VAL A 194 -15.27 14.30 -6.56
CA VAL A 194 -16.31 13.28 -6.39
C VAL A 194 -16.84 13.23 -4.94
N ALA A 195 -15.99 13.53 -3.96
CA ALA A 195 -16.40 13.62 -2.57
C ALA A 195 -17.37 14.79 -2.34
N LEU A 196 -17.12 15.96 -2.94
CA LEU A 196 -17.98 17.16 -2.87
C LEU A 196 -19.24 17.04 -3.72
N PHE A 197 -19.11 16.60 -4.97
CA PHE A 197 -20.17 16.48 -5.95
C PHE A 197 -20.38 15.00 -6.31
N PRO A 198 -21.21 14.28 -5.54
CA PRO A 198 -21.50 12.89 -5.86
C PRO A 198 -22.13 12.75 -7.24
N LEU A 199 -21.78 11.68 -7.95
CA LEU A 199 -22.27 11.38 -9.29
C LEU A 199 -23.81 11.33 -9.29
N GLY A 200 -24.45 12.22 -10.06
CA GLY A 200 -25.91 12.32 -10.15
C GLY A 200 -26.57 13.40 -9.27
N SER A 201 -25.81 14.15 -8.47
CA SER A 201 -26.31 15.32 -7.73
C SER A 201 -25.55 16.58 -8.14
N SER A 202 -26.28 17.68 -8.38
CA SER A 202 -25.69 19.01 -8.62
C SER A 202 -25.43 19.81 -7.33
N LYS A 203 -25.70 19.22 -6.15
CA LYS A 203 -25.52 19.89 -4.86
C LYS A 203 -24.36 19.29 -4.09
N ALA A 204 -23.60 20.16 -3.42
CA ALA A 204 -22.55 19.75 -2.51
C ALA A 204 -23.15 19.03 -1.29
N ASP A 205 -22.64 17.83 -0.97
CA ASP A 205 -23.07 17.05 0.19
C ASP A 205 -21.92 16.93 1.20
N ALA A 206 -22.09 17.57 2.35
CA ALA A 206 -21.09 17.55 3.43
C ALA A 206 -20.92 16.15 4.03
N LYS A 207 -22.00 15.35 4.15
CA LYS A 207 -21.91 13.99 4.71
C LYS A 207 -21.06 13.11 3.81
N HIS A 208 -21.34 13.15 2.51
CA HIS A 208 -20.60 12.41 1.50
C HIS A 208 -19.14 12.85 1.40
N PHE A 209 -18.87 14.16 1.54
CA PHE A 209 -17.52 14.70 1.58
C PHE A 209 -16.73 14.13 2.76
N PHE A 210 -17.26 14.22 3.99
CA PHE A 210 -16.56 13.70 5.15
C PHE A 210 -16.40 12.18 5.09
N GLN A 211 -17.41 11.45 4.62
CA GLN A 211 -17.32 9.99 4.45
C GLN A 211 -16.16 9.57 3.51
N ASN A 212 -16.00 10.25 2.38
CA ASN A 212 -15.00 9.86 1.37
C ASN A 212 -13.64 10.54 1.56
N TYR A 213 -13.58 11.66 2.30
CA TYR A 213 -12.37 12.45 2.49
C TYR A 213 -11.83 12.42 3.93
N LEU A 214 -12.43 11.61 4.83
CA LEU A 214 -12.02 11.48 6.23
C LEU A 214 -10.53 11.16 6.38
N GLY A 215 -9.98 10.32 5.50
CA GLY A 215 -8.57 9.92 5.57
C GLY A 215 -7.60 11.12 5.51
N ALA A 216 -7.90 12.13 4.69
CA ALA A 216 -7.08 13.33 4.60
C ALA A 216 -7.17 14.18 5.89
N VAL A 217 -8.36 14.27 6.48
CA VAL A 217 -8.57 14.96 7.77
C VAL A 217 -7.78 14.24 8.88
N VAL A 218 -7.87 12.91 8.94
CA VAL A 218 -7.13 12.11 9.93
C VAL A 218 -5.62 12.33 9.78
N ILE A 219 -5.08 12.27 8.56
CA ILE A 219 -3.66 12.54 8.29
C ILE A 219 -3.26 13.94 8.75
N LEU A 220 -4.07 14.95 8.43
CA LEU A 220 -3.80 16.33 8.84
C LEU A 220 -3.78 16.48 10.36
N VAL A 221 -4.73 15.85 11.06
CA VAL A 221 -4.79 15.84 12.53
C VAL A 221 -3.54 15.19 13.13
N PHE A 222 -3.11 14.03 12.62
CA PHE A 222 -1.89 13.37 13.09
C PHE A 222 -0.63 14.19 12.77
N TYR A 223 -0.56 14.81 11.59
CA TYR A 223 0.58 15.64 11.18
C TYR A 223 0.70 16.90 12.04
N VAL A 224 -0.40 17.64 12.21
CA VAL A 224 -0.45 18.85 13.05
C VAL A 224 -0.25 18.50 14.51
N GLY A 225 -0.86 17.42 15.00
CA GLY A 225 -0.67 16.91 16.36
C GLY A 225 0.81 16.60 16.65
N HIS A 226 1.47 15.87 15.75
CA HIS A 226 2.91 15.61 15.85
C HIS A 226 3.72 16.93 15.85
N LYS A 227 3.43 17.86 14.94
CA LYS A 227 4.11 19.16 14.90
C LYS A 227 3.94 19.99 16.18
N LEU A 228 2.75 19.95 16.78
CA LEU A 228 2.45 20.69 18.00
C LEU A 228 3.18 20.10 19.21
N VAL A 229 3.22 18.77 19.32
CA VAL A 229 3.89 18.06 20.43
C VAL A 229 5.40 18.24 20.35
N TYR A 230 6.01 17.98 19.20
CA TYR A 230 7.47 18.04 19.03
C TYR A 230 8.00 19.44 18.78
N ARG A 231 7.10 20.44 18.57
CA ARG A 231 7.38 21.86 18.31
C ARG A 231 8.41 22.16 17.22
N ASN A 232 8.82 21.16 16.46
CA ASN A 232 9.75 21.32 15.37
C ASN A 232 8.97 21.71 14.12
N TRP A 233 8.83 22.99 13.82
CA TRP A 233 8.09 23.49 12.64
C TRP A 233 8.86 23.34 11.32
N ARG A 234 10.08 22.80 11.32
CA ARG A 234 10.85 22.54 10.09
C ARG A 234 10.17 21.46 9.26
N ILE A 235 9.54 21.83 8.15
CA ILE A 235 8.79 20.89 7.29
C ILE A 235 9.76 19.92 6.60
N TYR A 236 10.96 20.40 6.26
CA TYR A 236 11.95 19.63 5.52
C TYR A 236 13.38 19.89 6.00
N VAL A 237 14.19 18.84 6.03
CA VAL A 237 15.64 18.93 6.25
C VAL A 237 16.33 19.40 4.96
N PRO A 238 17.19 20.43 4.98
CA PRO A 238 17.94 20.90 3.82
C PRO A 238 18.73 19.79 3.17
N LEU A 239 18.81 19.80 1.84
CA LEU A 239 19.44 18.72 1.06
C LEU A 239 20.90 18.44 1.45
N LYS A 240 21.62 19.45 1.96
CA LYS A 240 23.00 19.32 2.46
C LYS A 240 23.13 18.62 3.81
N GLU A 241 22.08 18.67 4.63
CA GLU A 241 22.04 18.09 5.99
C GLU A 241 21.37 16.70 6.00
N ILE A 242 20.88 16.22 4.86
CA ILE A 242 20.28 14.88 4.78
C ILE A 242 21.39 13.86 4.97
N ASP A 243 21.25 13.06 6.02
CA ASP A 243 22.13 11.94 6.32
C ASP A 243 21.93 10.81 5.30
N LEU A 244 23.00 10.46 4.59
CA LEU A 244 23.04 9.40 3.58
C LEU A 244 23.88 8.18 4.03
N ASP A 245 24.53 8.27 5.19
CA ASP A 245 25.54 7.30 5.62
C ASP A 245 25.08 6.43 6.78
N THR A 246 24.31 6.98 7.73
CA THR A 246 23.87 6.24 8.91
C THR A 246 23.00 5.04 8.53
N GLY A 247 23.40 3.84 8.97
CA GLY A 247 22.66 2.60 8.72
C GLY A 247 22.80 2.04 7.31
N ARG A 248 23.69 2.61 6.48
CA ARG A 248 24.07 2.02 5.18
C ARG A 248 24.70 0.65 5.44
N ARG A 249 24.16 -0.39 4.81
CA ARG A 249 24.82 -1.71 4.80
C ARG A 249 26.11 -1.58 3.99
N GLU A 250 27.24 -1.93 4.60
CA GLU A 250 28.49 -2.12 3.88
C GLU A 250 28.36 -3.38 3.02
N THR A 251 27.87 -3.20 1.81
CA THR A 251 27.81 -4.25 0.79
C THR A 251 28.89 -3.96 -0.25
N ASP A 252 29.67 -4.98 -0.58
CA ASP A 252 30.65 -4.92 -1.66
C ASP A 252 29.90 -4.73 -3.00
N LEU A 253 29.85 -3.48 -3.45
CA LEU A 253 29.15 -3.07 -4.66
C LEU A 253 29.76 -3.71 -5.91
N GLU A 254 31.07 -4.00 -5.90
CA GLU A 254 31.73 -4.65 -7.02
C GLU A 254 31.35 -6.12 -7.09
N MET A 255 31.34 -6.81 -5.94
CA MET A 255 30.87 -8.19 -5.86
C MET A 255 29.43 -8.34 -6.36
N ILE A 256 28.51 -7.48 -5.92
CA ILE A 256 27.10 -7.55 -6.36
C ILE A 256 26.98 -7.25 -7.86
N LYS A 257 27.73 -6.27 -8.39
CA LYS A 257 27.72 -5.98 -9.82
C LYS A 257 28.25 -7.16 -10.63
N HIS A 258 29.32 -7.80 -10.18
CA HIS A 258 29.85 -9.01 -10.79
C HIS A 258 28.84 -10.16 -10.76
N GLU A 259 28.20 -10.43 -9.61
CA GLU A 259 27.14 -11.44 -9.50
C GLU A 259 25.97 -11.16 -10.47
N MET A 260 25.52 -9.91 -10.57
CA MET A 260 24.45 -9.50 -11.49
C MET A 260 24.85 -9.67 -12.96
N GLU A 261 26.09 -9.33 -13.33
CA GLU A 261 26.61 -9.50 -14.69
C GLU A 261 26.75 -10.98 -15.05
N GLU A 262 27.23 -11.81 -14.11
CA GLU A 262 27.30 -13.26 -14.26
C GLU A 262 25.90 -13.87 -14.45
N GLU A 263 24.93 -13.46 -13.63
CA GLU A 263 23.53 -13.88 -13.79
C GLU A 263 22.98 -13.50 -15.18
N GLU A 264 23.24 -12.28 -15.65
CA GLU A 264 22.80 -11.86 -16.98
C GLU A 264 23.46 -12.68 -18.10
N LEU A 265 24.75 -12.98 -17.99
CA LEU A 265 25.47 -13.80 -18.95
C LEU A 265 24.96 -15.24 -18.95
N GLN A 266 24.72 -15.81 -17.76
CA GLN A 266 24.11 -17.13 -17.62
C GLN A 266 22.71 -17.16 -18.24
N LEU A 267 21.87 -16.15 -17.98
CA LEU A 267 20.54 -16.04 -18.58
C LEU A 267 20.61 -15.93 -20.11
N LYS A 268 21.55 -15.14 -20.66
CA LYS A 268 21.75 -15.00 -22.10
C LYS A 268 22.23 -16.30 -22.76
N ALA A 269 23.05 -17.08 -22.04
CA ALA A 269 23.55 -18.38 -22.49
C ALA A 269 22.48 -19.49 -22.46
N MET A 270 21.39 -19.33 -21.70
CA MET A 270 20.33 -20.34 -21.62
C MET A 270 19.51 -20.44 -22.92
N PRO A 271 18.96 -21.62 -23.25
CA PRO A 271 18.00 -21.78 -24.35
C PRO A 271 16.75 -20.90 -24.16
N ILE A 272 16.12 -20.49 -25.28
CA ILE A 272 14.97 -19.57 -25.28
C ILE A 272 13.81 -20.08 -24.42
N TYR A 273 13.52 -21.38 -24.43
CA TYR A 273 12.44 -21.96 -23.60
C TYR A 273 12.72 -21.82 -22.10
N LYS A 274 13.98 -21.95 -21.67
CA LYS A 274 14.39 -21.85 -20.26
C LYS A 274 14.47 -20.39 -19.81
N ARG A 275 14.84 -19.48 -20.72
CA ARG A 275 14.74 -18.02 -20.52
C ARG A 275 13.29 -17.58 -20.32
N LEU A 276 12.38 -18.05 -21.18
CA LEU A 276 10.94 -17.81 -21.03
C LEU A 276 10.45 -18.38 -19.70
N TRP A 277 10.79 -19.63 -19.38
CA TRP A 277 10.43 -20.24 -18.11
C TRP A 277 10.92 -19.40 -16.92
N ASN A 278 12.20 -19.06 -16.83
CA ASN A 278 12.75 -18.25 -15.73
C ASN A 278 12.22 -16.80 -15.71
N TYR A 279 11.74 -16.29 -16.84
CA TYR A 279 11.11 -14.97 -16.88
C TYR A 279 9.70 -14.98 -16.27
N TRP A 280 8.96 -16.08 -16.45
CA TRP A 280 7.57 -16.23 -16.02
C TRP A 280 7.40 -16.97 -14.68
N CYS A 281 8.30 -17.91 -14.36
CA CYS A 281 8.34 -18.75 -13.15
C CYS A 281 9.40 -18.24 -12.18
#